data_AF-A0A951MYD1-F1
#
_entry.id   AF-A0A951MYD1-F1
#
_cell.length_a   1.000
_cell.length_b   1.000
_cell.length_c   1.000
_cell.angle_alpha   90.00
_cell.angle_beta   90.00
_cell.angle_gamma   90.00
#
_symmetry.space_group_name_H-M   'P 1'
#
loop_
_entity.id
_entity.type
_entity.pdbx_description
1 polymer ?
#
loop_
_entity_poly.entity_id
_entity_poly.type
_entity_poly.pdbx_seq_one_letter_code
_entity_poly.pdbx_strand_id
1 'polypeptide(L)'
;MVNRAARLAVRLIGVTATAAVATLFLAVGVGPLTGRYLPYTVLTSSMSPTMPAGSVAFVVPVDAEDLRVGDVITYRIPVEDRRVVTHRIVEIVEPGPEPTIVTKGDANDAPDAWSAKLVGGEAWRAVGAVPYLGFALRALRHPTVITISRTVLPALTAVVWLANIWWRRPHQADCPAPGSRPTTGPPTSTPVGVPVATLPAADLPLVPARPRPIPATFTARTPLHDPVGA
;
A
#
# COMPACT_ATOMS: atom_id res chain seq x y z
N MET A 1 -32.26 -4.02 16.23
CA MET A 1 -31.33 -2.94 15.76
C MET A 1 -29.85 -3.22 16.07
N VAL A 2 -29.54 -4.11 17.03
CA VAL A 2 -28.17 -4.47 17.49
C VAL A 2 -27.22 -4.93 16.36
N ASN A 3 -27.72 -5.57 15.30
CA ASN A 3 -26.88 -6.08 14.21
C ASN A 3 -26.28 -5.00 13.29
N ARG A 4 -26.85 -3.78 13.22
CA ARG A 4 -26.28 -2.71 12.36
C ARG A 4 -25.08 -2.05 13.02
N ALA A 5 -25.19 -1.69 14.30
CA ALA A 5 -24.10 -1.11 15.07
C ALA A 5 -22.91 -2.06 15.20
N ALA A 6 -23.16 -3.34 15.52
CA ALA A 6 -22.10 -4.36 15.61
C ALA A 6 -21.37 -4.57 14.26
N ARG A 7 -22.11 -4.63 13.14
CA ARG A 7 -21.50 -4.76 11.81
C ARG A 7 -20.69 -3.53 11.41
N LEU A 8 -21.12 -2.33 11.80
CA LEU A 8 -20.36 -1.10 11.56
C LEU A 8 -19.09 -1.07 12.41
N ALA A 9 -19.17 -1.43 13.70
CA ALA A 9 -18.01 -1.50 14.58
C ALA A 9 -16.95 -2.49 14.06
N VAL A 10 -17.37 -3.72 13.68
CA VAL A 10 -16.45 -4.73 13.12
C VAL A 10 -15.80 -4.24 11.81
N ARG A 11 -16.57 -3.58 10.93
CA ARG A 11 -16.02 -2.99 9.70
C ARG A 11 -15.02 -1.88 9.99
N LEU A 12 -15.34 -0.98 10.91
CA LEU A 12 -14.45 0.10 11.29
C LEU A 12 -13.14 -0.44 11.88
N ILE A 13 -13.21 -1.41 12.79
CA ILE A 13 -12.04 -2.09 13.36
C ILE A 13 -11.21 -2.76 12.26
N GLY A 14 -11.85 -3.47 11.33
CA GLY A 14 -11.15 -4.11 10.22
C GLY A 14 -10.46 -3.10 9.29
N VAL A 15 -11.13 -1.99 8.97
CA VAL A 15 -10.58 -0.92 8.13
C VAL A 15 -9.43 -0.22 8.83
N THR A 16 -9.56 0.12 10.12
CA THR A 16 -8.49 0.78 10.87
C THR A 16 -7.28 -0.13 11.06
N ALA A 17 -7.49 -1.41 11.35
CA ALA A 17 -6.40 -2.39 11.45
C ALA A 17 -5.68 -2.54 10.10
N THR A 18 -6.42 -2.65 8.99
CA THR A 18 -5.83 -2.74 7.64
C THR A 18 -5.06 -1.48 7.28
N ALA A 19 -5.63 -0.30 7.56
CA ALA A 19 -4.95 0.98 7.33
C ALA A 19 -3.67 1.08 8.16
N ALA A 20 -3.69 0.71 9.44
CA ALA A 20 -2.52 0.71 10.30
C ALA A 20 -1.40 -0.22 9.78
N VAL A 21 -1.75 -1.43 9.37
CA VAL A 21 -0.78 -2.38 8.77
C VAL A 21 -0.21 -1.83 7.46
N ALA A 22 -1.06 -1.26 6.59
CA ALA A 22 -0.61 -0.65 5.34
C ALA A 22 0.32 0.54 5.60
N THR A 23 -0.01 1.42 6.55
CA THR A 23 0.85 2.54 6.96
C THR A 23 2.18 2.05 7.52
N LEU A 24 2.19 1.02 8.37
CA LEU A 24 3.42 0.42 8.88
C LEU A 24 4.29 -0.16 7.75
N PHE A 25 3.67 -0.86 6.80
CA PHE A 25 4.35 -1.44 5.65
C PHE A 25 4.96 -0.34 4.76
N LEU A 26 4.20 0.73 4.49
CA LEU A 26 4.69 1.89 3.74
C LEU A 26 5.81 2.61 4.48
N ALA A 27 5.69 2.80 5.79
CA ALA A 27 6.77 3.35 6.60
C ALA A 27 8.02 2.49 6.43
N VAL A 28 8.02 1.22 6.81
CA VAL A 28 9.23 0.38 6.75
C VAL A 28 9.77 0.19 5.32
N GLY A 29 8.90 0.07 4.32
CA GLY A 29 9.29 -0.21 2.93
C GLY A 29 9.71 1.03 2.12
N VAL A 30 8.99 2.15 2.27
CA VAL A 30 9.21 3.40 1.51
C VAL A 30 9.91 4.45 2.34
N GLY A 31 9.70 4.47 3.66
CA GLY A 31 10.30 5.42 4.59
C GLY A 31 11.83 5.56 4.48
N PRO A 32 12.62 4.49 4.30
CA PRO A 32 14.06 4.62 4.09
C PRO A 32 14.44 5.45 2.85
N LEU A 33 13.58 5.50 1.82
CA LEU A 33 13.79 6.31 0.62
C LEU A 33 13.71 7.82 0.90
N THR A 34 13.12 8.21 2.03
CA THR A 34 13.06 9.62 2.44
C THR A 34 14.38 10.14 3.03
N GLY A 35 15.35 9.26 3.29
CA GLY A 35 16.62 9.62 3.93
C GLY A 35 16.52 9.95 5.42
N ARG A 36 15.31 9.98 6.00
CA ARG A 36 15.09 10.33 7.42
C ARG A 36 15.60 9.27 8.40
N TYR A 37 15.65 8.02 7.97
CA TYR A 37 16.19 6.92 8.75
C TYR A 37 16.67 5.80 7.83
N LEU A 38 17.56 4.96 8.35
CA LEU A 38 18.07 3.78 7.67
C LEU A 38 17.86 2.52 8.53
N PRO A 39 17.26 1.46 7.97
CA PRO A 39 17.18 0.17 8.64
C PRO A 39 18.47 -0.63 8.40
N TYR A 40 19.12 -1.07 9.48
CA TYR A 40 20.27 -1.97 9.45
C TYR A 40 19.97 -3.28 10.17
N THR A 41 20.42 -4.39 9.59
CA THR A 41 20.36 -5.69 10.26
C THR A 41 21.52 -5.82 11.22
N VAL A 42 21.22 -6.10 12.49
CA VAL A 42 22.22 -6.38 13.53
C VAL A 42 22.80 -7.77 13.29
N LEU A 43 24.11 -7.85 13.02
CA LEU A 43 24.77 -9.11 12.64
C LEU A 43 25.37 -9.84 13.84
N THR A 44 25.83 -9.11 14.85
CA THR A 44 26.55 -9.64 16.01
C THR A 44 25.71 -9.51 17.28
N SER A 45 26.11 -10.21 18.34
CA SER A 45 25.46 -10.12 19.66
C SER A 45 26.08 -9.08 20.58
N SER A 46 26.96 -8.19 20.09
CA SER A 46 27.67 -7.21 20.93
C SER A 46 26.76 -6.17 21.58
N MET A 47 25.56 -5.95 21.03
CA MET A 47 24.55 -5.05 21.58
C MET A 47 23.43 -5.80 22.34
N SER A 48 23.62 -7.09 22.65
CA SER A 48 22.67 -7.86 23.46
C SER A 48 22.69 -7.40 24.93
N PRO A 49 21.55 -7.38 25.67
CA PRO A 49 20.20 -7.78 25.27
C PRO A 49 19.41 -6.69 24.53
N THR A 50 19.90 -5.46 24.47
CA THR A 50 19.19 -4.31 23.89
C THR A 50 18.85 -4.51 22.42
N MET A 51 19.79 -5.04 21.64
CA MET A 51 19.65 -5.36 20.23
C MET A 51 20.27 -6.74 19.95
N PRO A 52 19.47 -7.82 20.07
CA PRO A 52 19.94 -9.17 19.74
C PRO A 52 20.33 -9.32 18.26
N ALA A 53 21.20 -10.27 17.96
CA ALA A 53 21.55 -10.60 16.58
C ALA A 53 20.30 -10.99 15.76
N GLY A 54 20.22 -10.51 14.51
CA GLY A 54 19.05 -10.69 13.63
C GLY A 54 17.94 -9.66 13.84
N SER A 55 18.10 -8.70 14.75
CA SER A 55 17.22 -7.54 14.87
C SER A 55 17.41 -6.56 13.70
N VAL A 56 16.42 -5.71 13.45
CA VAL A 56 16.58 -4.54 12.57
C VAL A 56 16.61 -3.29 13.45
N ALA A 57 17.74 -2.60 13.43
CA ALA A 57 17.91 -1.31 14.07
C ALA A 57 17.54 -0.19 13.09
N PHE A 58 16.85 0.82 13.58
CA PHE A 58 16.54 2.03 12.84
C PHE A 58 17.47 3.14 13.33
N VAL A 59 18.27 3.70 12.43
CA VAL A 59 19.16 4.81 12.73
C VAL A 59 18.71 6.08 12.03
N VAL A 60 18.93 7.22 12.67
CA VAL A 60 18.63 8.55 12.11
C VAL A 60 19.92 9.36 12.05
N PRO A 61 20.07 10.25 11.06
CA PRO A 61 21.18 11.19 11.05
C PRO A 61 20.97 12.21 12.18
N VAL A 62 22.02 12.49 12.94
CA VAL A 62 22.07 13.50 13.99
C VAL A 62 23.38 14.28 13.89
N ASP A 63 23.35 15.54 14.29
CA ASP A 63 24.58 16.32 14.44
C ASP A 63 25.45 15.69 15.53
N ALA A 64 26.76 15.62 15.28
CA ALA A 64 27.70 14.99 16.19
C ALA A 64 27.78 15.74 17.54
N GLU A 65 27.48 17.04 17.54
CA GLU A 65 27.39 17.88 18.75
C GLU A 65 26.21 17.49 19.66
N ASP A 66 25.15 16.91 19.11
CA ASP A 66 23.97 16.49 19.86
C ASP A 66 24.11 15.10 20.51
N LEU A 67 25.23 14.42 20.23
CA LEU A 67 25.55 13.13 20.81
C LEU A 67 25.84 13.26 22.30
N ARG A 68 25.30 12.31 23.06
CA ARG A 68 25.45 12.25 24.51
C ARG A 68 25.95 10.88 24.94
N VAL A 69 26.57 10.84 26.10
CA VAL A 69 26.89 9.57 26.77
C VAL A 69 25.60 8.76 26.95
N GLY A 70 25.66 7.48 26.59
CA GLY A 70 24.51 6.58 26.56
C GLY A 70 23.90 6.37 25.17
N ASP A 71 24.27 7.18 24.17
CA ASP A 71 23.75 7.04 22.81
C ASP A 71 24.34 5.84 22.10
N VAL A 72 23.48 5.13 21.36
CA VAL A 72 23.92 4.04 20.50
C VAL A 72 24.14 4.60 19.11
N ILE A 73 25.36 4.48 18.61
CA ILE A 73 25.75 5.03 17.32
C ILE A 73 26.33 3.96 16.40
N THR A 74 26.15 4.15 15.10
CA THR A 74 26.77 3.35 14.06
C THR A 74 27.88 4.16 13.39
N TYR A 75 29.13 3.70 13.49
CA TYR A 75 30.29 4.42 12.99
C TYR A 75 31.35 3.46 12.42
N ARG A 76 32.32 4.01 11.69
CA ARG A 76 33.47 3.24 11.16
C ARG A 76 34.61 3.28 12.16
N ILE A 77 35.12 2.11 12.53
CA ILE A 77 36.23 2.05 13.49
C ILE A 77 37.50 2.68 12.89
N PRO A 78 38.37 3.30 13.72
CA PRO A 78 39.59 3.95 13.28
C PRO A 78 40.78 2.99 13.02
N VAL A 79 40.54 1.68 13.05
CA VAL A 79 41.55 0.61 12.85
C VAL A 79 41.52 0.08 11.41
N GLU A 80 42.55 -0.67 11.00
CA GLU A 80 42.85 -1.12 9.62
C GLU A 80 41.61 -1.49 8.77
N ASP A 81 40.69 -2.31 9.30
CA ASP A 81 39.53 -2.82 8.56
C ASP A 81 38.43 -1.80 8.30
N ARG A 82 38.42 -0.64 9.00
CA ARG A 82 37.39 0.42 8.95
C ARG A 82 35.94 -0.06 8.91
N ARG A 83 35.68 -1.25 9.47
CA ARG A 83 34.36 -1.87 9.47
C ARG A 83 33.38 -1.00 10.23
N VAL A 84 32.12 -1.08 9.82
CA VAL A 84 31.01 -0.39 10.49
C VAL A 84 30.59 -1.20 11.71
N VAL A 85 30.60 -0.56 12.89
CA VAL A 85 30.15 -1.15 14.16
C VAL A 85 29.07 -0.28 14.77
N THR A 86 28.22 -0.88 15.61
CA THR A 86 27.20 -0.17 16.36
C THR A 86 27.40 -0.42 17.83
N HIS A 87 27.80 0.61 18.59
CA HIS A 87 28.10 0.52 20.02
C HIS A 87 27.57 1.75 20.77
N ARG A 88 27.49 1.65 22.10
CA ARG A 88 27.04 2.73 22.98
C ARG A 88 28.20 3.63 23.35
N ILE A 89 28.01 4.95 23.28
CA ILE A 89 28.94 5.95 23.79
C ILE A 89 28.99 5.81 25.31
N VAL A 90 30.16 5.49 25.85
CA VAL A 90 30.40 5.44 27.30
C VAL A 90 31.11 6.69 27.79
N GLU A 91 31.81 7.39 26.90
CA GLU A 91 32.55 8.62 27.22
C GLU A 91 32.71 9.49 25.97
N ILE A 92 32.65 10.81 26.16
CA ILE A 92 33.01 11.82 25.16
C ILE A 92 34.27 12.52 25.68
N VAL A 93 35.41 12.22 25.06
CA VAL A 93 36.73 12.71 25.47
C VAL A 93 36.92 14.16 25.05
N GLU A 94 36.55 14.47 23.81
CA GLU A 94 36.64 15.82 23.25
C GLU A 94 35.28 16.17 22.64
N PRO A 95 34.51 17.10 23.24
CA PRO A 95 33.27 17.60 22.66
C PRO A 95 33.54 18.63 21.56
N GLY A 96 32.61 18.78 20.63
CA GLY A 96 32.69 19.73 19.53
C GLY A 96 32.04 19.18 18.26
N PRO A 97 32.22 19.86 17.10
CA PRO A 97 31.64 19.43 15.82
C PRO A 97 32.20 18.10 15.32
N GLU A 98 33.39 17.71 15.76
CA GLU A 98 34.00 16.41 15.47
C GLU A 98 34.46 15.73 16.76
N PRO A 99 33.52 15.19 17.55
CA PRO A 99 33.84 14.71 18.87
C PRO A 99 34.69 13.43 18.84
N THR A 100 35.58 13.31 19.81
CA THR A 100 36.32 12.07 20.09
C THR A 100 35.58 11.30 21.17
N ILE A 101 35.16 10.08 20.86
CA ILE A 101 34.29 9.26 21.69
C ILE A 101 34.91 7.89 22.01
N VAL A 102 34.56 7.35 23.18
CA VAL A 102 34.83 5.96 23.54
C VAL A 102 33.50 5.22 23.54
N THR A 103 33.47 4.07 22.87
CA THR A 103 32.28 3.25 22.76
C THR A 103 32.46 1.88 23.40
N LYS A 104 31.35 1.24 23.71
CA LYS A 104 31.29 -0.10 24.27
C LYS A 104 30.04 -0.82 23.76
N GLY A 105 30.19 -2.09 23.37
CA GLY A 105 29.04 -2.96 23.13
C GLY A 105 28.33 -3.31 24.43
N ASP A 106 26.99 -3.28 24.46
CA ASP A 106 26.20 -3.58 25.66
C ASP A 106 26.50 -4.97 26.27
N ALA A 107 26.91 -5.93 25.43
CA ALA A 107 27.27 -7.30 25.85
C ALA A 107 28.76 -7.47 26.17
N ASN A 108 29.60 -6.47 25.93
CA ASN A 108 31.04 -6.57 26.14
C ASN A 108 31.39 -6.25 27.60
N ASP A 109 32.44 -6.87 28.15
CA ASP A 109 32.88 -6.59 29.52
C ASP A 109 33.67 -5.26 29.62
N ALA A 110 34.52 -4.99 28.63
CA ALA A 110 35.36 -3.79 28.56
C ALA A 110 34.92 -2.84 27.44
N PRO A 111 35.27 -1.53 27.54
CA PRO A 111 35.18 -0.59 26.42
C PRO A 111 36.01 -1.04 25.22
N ASP A 112 35.71 -0.47 24.05
CA ASP A 112 36.50 -0.70 22.85
C ASP A 112 37.94 -0.21 23.05
N ALA A 113 38.92 -0.91 22.46
CA ALA A 113 40.34 -0.62 22.62
C ALA A 113 40.82 0.63 21.85
N TRP A 114 39.90 1.46 21.35
CA TRP A 114 40.17 2.65 20.56
C TRP A 114 39.19 3.76 20.92
N SER A 115 39.63 5.00 20.73
CA SER A 115 38.76 6.18 20.67
C SER A 115 38.46 6.52 19.21
N ALA A 116 37.20 6.74 18.89
CA ALA A 116 36.77 7.09 17.53
C ALA A 116 36.54 8.60 17.42
N LYS A 117 37.19 9.24 16.45
CA LYS A 117 36.88 10.63 16.08
C LYS A 117 35.80 10.64 15.00
N LEU A 118 34.68 11.30 15.26
CA LEU A 118 33.59 11.43 14.30
C LEU A 118 33.87 12.61 13.37
N VAL A 119 34.40 12.31 12.17
CA VAL A 119 34.73 13.31 11.16
C VAL A 119 33.52 13.58 10.27
N GLY A 120 33.25 14.86 9.98
CA GLY A 120 32.19 15.26 9.05
C GLY A 120 30.89 15.77 9.68
N GLY A 121 30.87 16.01 11.00
CA GLY A 121 29.77 16.73 11.66
C GLY A 121 28.46 15.95 11.86
N GLU A 122 28.24 14.87 11.11
CA GLU A 122 27.04 14.04 11.21
C GLU A 122 27.36 12.61 11.67
N ALA A 123 26.48 12.05 12.49
CA ALA A 123 26.55 10.67 12.96
C ALA A 123 25.20 9.95 12.82
N TRP A 124 25.24 8.62 12.80
CA TRP A 124 24.04 7.79 12.76
C TRP A 124 23.73 7.26 14.15
N ARG A 125 22.62 7.72 14.73
CA ARG A 125 22.17 7.31 16.06
C ARG A 125 21.02 6.33 15.95
N ALA A 126 21.10 5.21 16.66
CA ALA A 126 20.01 4.24 16.74
C ALA A 126 18.89 4.78 17.63
N VAL A 127 17.68 4.87 17.08
CA VAL A 127 16.47 5.31 17.81
C VAL A 127 15.65 4.14 18.35
N GLY A 128 15.86 2.94 17.81
CA GLY A 128 15.19 1.74 18.26
C GLY A 128 15.55 0.52 17.42
N ALA A 129 15.21 -0.66 17.92
CA ALA A 129 15.38 -1.91 17.21
C ALA A 129 14.16 -2.80 17.40
N VAL A 130 13.82 -3.56 16.36
CA VAL A 130 12.78 -4.57 16.41
C VAL A 130 13.45 -5.95 16.36
N PRO A 131 13.43 -6.70 17.46
CA PRO A 131 13.95 -8.06 17.51
C PRO A 131 13.27 -8.95 16.46
N TYR A 132 14.04 -9.87 15.89
CA TYR A 132 13.60 -10.85 14.89
C TYR A 132 13.05 -10.30 13.56
N LEU A 133 12.91 -8.98 13.41
CA LEU A 133 12.43 -8.38 12.16
C LEU A 133 13.36 -8.71 10.99
N GLY A 134 14.66 -8.88 11.23
CA GLY A 134 15.61 -9.27 10.20
C GLY A 134 15.32 -10.67 9.64
N PHE A 135 14.95 -11.61 10.51
CA PHE A 135 14.54 -12.96 10.09
C PHE A 135 13.22 -12.93 9.31
N ALA A 136 12.23 -12.17 9.78
CA ALA A 136 10.95 -12.03 9.08
C ALA A 136 11.11 -11.40 7.69
N LEU A 137 11.89 -10.32 7.58
CA LEU A 137 12.19 -9.67 6.30
C LEU A 137 13.00 -10.60 5.37
N ARG A 138 13.96 -11.36 5.91
CA ARG A 138 14.71 -12.35 5.13
C ARG A 138 13.79 -13.45 4.59
N ALA A 139 12.87 -13.96 5.39
CA ALA A 139 11.89 -14.95 4.97
C ALA A 139 10.97 -14.40 3.87
N LEU A 140 10.47 -13.16 4.04
CA LEU A 140 9.61 -12.51 3.05
C LEU A 140 10.34 -12.25 1.72
N ARG A 141 11.64 -11.95 1.77
CA ARG A 141 12.49 -11.74 0.58
C ARG A 141 13.00 -13.04 -0.04
N HIS A 142 12.64 -14.21 0.49
CA HIS A 142 13.06 -15.48 -0.08
C HIS A 142 12.46 -15.65 -1.49
N PRO A 143 13.24 -16.06 -2.52
CA PRO A 143 12.76 -16.16 -3.90
C PRO A 143 11.48 -16.99 -4.04
N THR A 144 11.39 -18.10 -3.32
CA THR A 144 10.20 -18.96 -3.30
C THR A 144 8.97 -18.23 -2.78
N VAL A 145 9.11 -17.44 -1.70
CA VAL A 145 7.99 -16.70 -1.10
C VAL A 145 7.52 -15.61 -2.06
N ILE A 146 8.45 -14.89 -2.68
CA ILE A 146 8.13 -13.89 -3.70
C ILE A 146 7.40 -14.54 -4.89
N THR A 147 7.91 -15.65 -5.42
CA THR A 147 7.28 -16.35 -6.55
C THR A 147 5.89 -16.84 -6.21
N ILE A 148 5.69 -17.47 -5.04
CA ILE A 148 4.37 -17.91 -4.57
C ILE A 148 3.44 -16.71 -4.42
N SER A 149 3.89 -15.62 -3.80
CA SER A 149 3.04 -14.42 -3.64
C SER A 149 2.62 -13.82 -4.98
N ARG A 150 3.49 -13.86 -5.99
CA ARG A 150 3.20 -13.33 -7.33
C ARG A 150 2.23 -14.19 -8.11
N THR A 151 2.12 -15.49 -7.81
CA THR A 151 1.25 -16.42 -8.54
C THR A 151 -0.04 -16.74 -7.80
N VAL A 152 0.05 -17.07 -6.52
CA VAL A 152 -1.08 -17.52 -5.71
C VAL A 152 -2.02 -16.37 -5.34
N LEU A 153 -1.48 -15.19 -5.00
CA LEU A 153 -2.30 -14.05 -4.63
C LEU A 153 -3.26 -13.59 -5.77
N PRO A 154 -2.79 -13.35 -7.01
CA PRO A 154 -3.70 -12.98 -8.10
C PRO A 154 -4.62 -14.14 -8.51
N ALA A 155 -4.16 -15.39 -8.44
CA ALA A 155 -5.02 -16.54 -8.73
C ALA A 155 -6.18 -16.63 -7.74
N LEU A 156 -5.91 -16.46 -6.44
CA LEU A 156 -6.91 -16.50 -5.39
C LEU A 156 -7.90 -15.33 -5.51
N THR A 157 -7.42 -14.10 -5.76
CA THR A 157 -8.31 -12.95 -5.95
C THR A 157 -9.18 -13.10 -7.18
N ALA A 158 -8.65 -13.65 -8.29
CA ALA A 158 -9.43 -13.96 -9.48
C ALA A 158 -10.53 -15.00 -9.19
N VAL A 159 -10.21 -16.08 -8.47
CA VAL A 159 -11.19 -17.11 -8.07
C VAL A 159 -12.30 -16.51 -7.21
N VAL A 160 -11.96 -15.71 -6.19
CA VAL A 160 -12.96 -15.06 -5.32
C VAL A 160 -13.81 -14.07 -6.11
N TRP A 161 -13.22 -13.31 -7.03
CA TRP A 161 -13.95 -12.37 -7.88
C TRP A 161 -14.94 -13.08 -8.81
N LEU A 162 -14.51 -14.16 -9.47
CA LEU A 162 -15.37 -15.01 -10.28
C LEU A 162 -16.48 -15.64 -9.44
N ALA A 163 -16.16 -16.22 -8.29
CA ALA A 163 -17.15 -16.76 -7.36
C ALA A 163 -18.20 -15.70 -6.97
N ASN A 164 -17.78 -14.46 -6.67
CA ASN A 164 -18.70 -13.38 -6.32
C ASN A 164 -19.63 -12.96 -7.47
N ILE A 165 -19.17 -13.02 -8.72
CA ILE A 165 -20.02 -12.78 -9.89
C ILE A 165 -21.10 -13.87 -9.99
N TRP A 166 -20.71 -15.12 -9.78
CA TRP A 166 -21.59 -16.27 -9.97
C TRP A 166 -22.54 -16.51 -8.79
N TRP A 167 -22.18 -16.05 -7.59
CA TRP A 167 -23.03 -16.14 -6.39
C TRP A 167 -23.99 -14.97 -6.18
N ARG A 168 -23.89 -13.87 -6.94
CA ARG A 168 -24.91 -12.81 -6.95
C ARG A 168 -26.17 -13.37 -7.59
N ARG A 169 -27.04 -13.98 -6.79
CA ARG A 169 -28.37 -14.40 -7.23
C ARG A 169 -29.09 -13.20 -7.83
N PRO A 170 -29.68 -13.30 -9.03
CA PRO A 170 -30.54 -12.24 -9.54
C PRO A 170 -31.63 -11.98 -8.50
N HIS A 171 -31.81 -10.71 -8.13
CA HIS A 171 -32.94 -10.30 -7.30
C HIS A 171 -34.20 -10.96 -7.89
N GLN A 172 -34.95 -11.65 -7.03
CA GLN A 172 -36.32 -12.07 -7.33
C GLN A 172 -36.99 -10.84 -7.95
N ALA A 173 -37.28 -10.90 -9.25
CA ALA A 173 -38.23 -9.99 -9.83
C ALA A 173 -39.52 -10.27 -9.06
N ASP A 174 -39.96 -9.31 -8.25
CA ASP A 174 -41.27 -9.35 -7.63
C ASP A 174 -42.28 -9.52 -8.77
N CYS A 175 -42.77 -10.74 -8.99
CA CYS A 175 -43.88 -10.94 -9.90
C CYS A 175 -45.03 -10.09 -9.35
N PRO A 176 -45.63 -9.19 -10.17
CA PRO A 176 -46.81 -8.49 -9.72
C PRO A 176 -47.85 -9.55 -9.36
N ALA A 177 -48.36 -9.51 -8.13
CA ALA A 177 -49.40 -10.42 -7.68
C ALA A 177 -50.60 -10.34 -8.66
N PRO A 178 -51.14 -11.47 -9.15
CA PRO A 178 -52.31 -11.46 -10.03
C PRO A 178 -53.53 -11.11 -9.18
N GLY A 179 -53.82 -9.83 -9.02
CA GLY A 179 -54.86 -9.43 -8.06
C GLY A 179 -55.06 -7.93 -7.87
N SER A 180 -55.12 -7.15 -8.94
CA SER A 180 -55.76 -5.82 -8.87
C SER A 180 -56.60 -5.57 -10.11
N ARG A 181 -57.82 -6.12 -10.11
CA ARG A 181 -58.88 -5.58 -10.99
C ARG A 181 -59.24 -4.19 -10.47
N PRO A 182 -59.31 -3.15 -11.33
CA PRO A 182 -60.03 -1.95 -10.98
C PRO A 182 -61.52 -2.33 -10.87
N THR A 183 -62.11 -2.13 -9.69
CA THR A 183 -63.57 -2.17 -9.51
C THR A 183 -64.18 -0.97 -10.24
N THR A 184 -64.69 -1.19 -11.45
CA THR A 184 -65.59 -0.23 -12.09
C THR A 184 -66.98 -0.37 -11.45
N GLY A 185 -67.35 0.62 -10.64
CA GLY A 185 -68.74 0.85 -10.23
C GLY A 185 -69.63 1.27 -11.41
N PRO A 186 -70.97 1.27 -11.24
CA PRO A 186 -71.91 1.39 -12.34
C PRO A 186 -71.91 2.80 -12.98
N PRO A 187 -72.24 2.92 -14.28
CA PRO A 187 -72.19 4.19 -14.98
C PRO A 187 -73.30 5.13 -14.49
N THR A 188 -72.91 6.22 -13.85
CA THR A 188 -73.81 7.37 -13.64
C THR A 188 -73.76 8.24 -14.90
N SER A 189 -74.84 8.19 -15.68
CA SER A 189 -75.09 9.06 -16.82
C SER A 189 -75.18 10.53 -16.36
N THR A 190 -74.29 11.38 -16.83
CA THR A 190 -74.52 12.84 -16.87
C THR A 190 -74.06 13.34 -18.24
N PRO A 191 -74.90 14.04 -19.02
CA PRO A 191 -74.51 14.55 -20.32
C PRO A 191 -73.74 15.86 -20.13
N VAL A 192 -72.49 15.92 -20.57
CA VAL A 192 -71.74 17.17 -20.68
C VAL A 192 -71.56 17.47 -22.16
N GLY A 193 -72.15 18.58 -22.58
CA GLY A 193 -72.11 19.07 -23.96
C GLY A 193 -70.69 19.43 -24.40
N VAL A 194 -70.35 19.01 -25.62
CA VAL A 194 -69.09 19.35 -26.28
C VAL A 194 -69.34 20.57 -27.17
N PRO A 195 -68.61 21.69 -27.02
CA PRO A 195 -68.53 22.69 -28.08
C PRO A 195 -67.58 22.18 -29.17
N VAL A 196 -68.11 22.04 -30.38
CA VAL A 196 -67.35 21.75 -31.60
C VAL A 196 -66.51 22.98 -31.94
N ALA A 197 -65.18 22.85 -31.86
CA ALA A 197 -64.24 23.84 -32.37
C ALA A 197 -63.69 23.36 -33.72
N THR A 198 -64.02 24.13 -34.75
CA THR A 198 -63.57 24.01 -36.14
C THR A 198 -62.05 24.17 -36.24
N LEU A 199 -61.35 23.17 -36.78
CA LEU A 199 -59.93 23.26 -37.14
C LEU A 199 -59.79 23.86 -38.55
N PRO A 200 -58.92 24.85 -38.78
CA PRO A 200 -58.56 25.27 -40.13
C PRO A 200 -57.52 24.31 -40.73
N ALA A 201 -57.66 24.03 -42.02
CA ALA A 201 -56.69 23.32 -42.82
C ALA A 201 -55.43 24.19 -42.99
N ALA A 202 -54.26 23.64 -42.68
CA ALA A 202 -52.97 24.24 -42.99
C ALA A 202 -51.98 23.15 -43.43
N ASP A 203 -51.32 23.44 -44.55
CA ASP A 203 -50.54 22.54 -45.38
C ASP A 203 -49.35 21.88 -44.66
N LEU A 204 -49.20 20.57 -44.89
CA LEU A 204 -48.02 19.79 -44.52
C LEU A 204 -46.92 19.96 -45.57
N PRO A 205 -45.72 20.45 -45.23
CA PRO A 205 -44.57 20.31 -46.11
C PRO A 205 -44.01 18.87 -46.02
N LEU A 206 -43.78 18.29 -47.20
CA LEU A 206 -43.19 16.98 -47.42
C LEU A 206 -41.74 16.97 -46.88
N VAL A 207 -41.47 16.24 -45.79
CA VAL A 207 -40.09 16.04 -45.28
C VAL A 207 -39.46 14.85 -46.01
N PRO A 208 -38.36 15.02 -46.77
CA PRO A 208 -37.71 13.91 -47.45
C PRO A 208 -36.93 13.01 -46.47
N ALA A 209 -37.07 11.70 -46.68
CA ALA A 209 -36.43 10.65 -45.90
C ALA A 209 -34.89 10.70 -46.02
N ARG A 210 -34.19 10.69 -44.89
CA ARG A 210 -32.72 10.56 -44.86
C ARG A 210 -32.29 9.11 -45.13
N PRO A 211 -31.26 8.87 -45.97
CA PRO A 211 -30.72 7.52 -46.20
C PRO A 211 -29.92 7.00 -45.00
N ARG A 212 -30.06 5.69 -44.72
CA ARG A 212 -29.34 4.96 -43.67
C ARG A 212 -27.86 4.76 -44.04
N PRO A 213 -26.91 4.83 -43.10
CA PRO A 213 -25.51 4.52 -43.37
C PRO A 213 -25.27 3.01 -43.53
N ILE A 214 -24.51 2.65 -44.55
CA ILE A 214 -24.03 1.29 -44.88
C ILE A 214 -22.80 0.98 -44.01
N PRO A 215 -22.65 -0.24 -43.44
CA PRO A 215 -21.45 -0.61 -42.69
C PRO A 215 -20.24 -0.78 -43.62
N ALA A 216 -19.11 -0.19 -43.23
CA ALA A 216 -17.84 -0.29 -43.95
C ALA A 216 -17.18 -1.65 -43.70
N THR A 217 -17.00 -2.42 -44.77
CA THR A 217 -16.18 -3.63 -44.81
C THR A 217 -14.70 -3.23 -44.84
N PHE A 218 -13.95 -3.54 -43.77
CA PHE A 218 -12.51 -3.35 -43.72
C PHE A 218 -11.80 -4.63 -44.20
N THR A 219 -11.27 -4.60 -45.42
CA THR A 219 -10.37 -5.63 -45.94
C THR A 219 -8.94 -5.38 -45.47
N ALA A 220 -8.41 -6.27 -44.65
CA ALA A 220 -6.99 -6.32 -44.30
C ALA A 220 -6.16 -6.72 -45.54
N ARG A 221 -5.22 -5.86 -45.94
CA ARG A 221 -4.24 -6.13 -47.01
C ARG A 221 -2.88 -6.38 -46.35
N THR A 222 -2.43 -7.63 -46.39
CA THR A 222 -1.07 -8.06 -46.01
C THR A 222 -0.06 -7.55 -47.04
N PRO A 223 1.09 -6.97 -46.65
CA PRO A 223 2.22 -6.83 -47.54
C PRO A 223 3.10 -8.09 -47.48
N LEU A 224 3.23 -8.70 -48.65
CA LEU A 224 4.22 -9.68 -49.07
C LEU A 224 5.61 -9.02 -49.02
N HIS A 225 6.56 -9.61 -48.28
CA HIS A 225 7.98 -9.31 -48.43
C HIS A 225 8.70 -10.64 -48.65
N ASP A 226 9.12 -10.87 -49.89
CA ASP A 226 9.99 -11.97 -50.28
C ASP A 226 11.45 -11.50 -50.36
N PRO A 227 12.42 -12.42 -50.38
CA PRO A 227 13.82 -12.19 -50.04
C PRO A 227 14.72 -12.06 -51.28
N VAL A 228 15.82 -11.31 -51.20
CA VAL A 228 17.02 -11.54 -52.02
C VAL A 228 18.26 -11.12 -51.23
N GLY A 229 19.16 -12.08 -51.06
CA GLY A 229 20.55 -11.83 -50.70
C GLY A 229 21.42 -11.64 -51.94
N ALA A 230 22.46 -10.81 -51.80
CA ALA A 230 23.78 -10.89 -52.41
C ALA A 230 24.67 -9.89 -51.69
#